data_AF-A0A2G5KTA6-F1
#
_entry.id   AF-A0A2G5KTA6-F1
#
_cell.length_a   1.000
_cell.length_b   1.000
_cell.length_c   1.000
_cell.angle_alpha   90.00
_cell.angle_beta   90.00
_cell.angle_gamma   90.00
#
_symmetry.space_group_name_H-M   'P 1'
#
loop_
_entity.id
_entity.type
_entity.pdbx_description
1 polymer ?
#
loop_
_entity_poly.entity_id
_entity_poly.type
_entity_poly.pdbx_seq_one_letter_code
_entity_poly.pdbx_strand_id
1 'polypeptide(L)'
;MGFLLAFIFSNELLGTPWSDEGLQFLQVAPWFVEKVSDFGMPFSLMPKAFAWSAAITTALGGILLILGMNTRITCFFIVCTKFITILFRAWDGSWDILPVFSIFCFGLFFMGFGAGKYSLDYYIVNRFHLG
;
A
#
# COMPACT_ATOMS: atom_id res chain seq x y z
N MET A 1 7.51 -0.82 -8.10
CA MET A 1 6.49 -1.15 -7.09
C MET A 1 6.46 -0.13 -5.96
N GLY A 2 7.46 -0.10 -5.07
CA GLY A 2 7.48 0.81 -3.91
C GLY A 2 7.36 2.31 -4.27
N PHE A 3 8.08 2.76 -5.30
CA PHE A 3 7.98 4.14 -5.81
C PHE A 3 6.57 4.52 -6.26
N LEU A 4 5.91 3.66 -7.05
CA LEU A 4 4.56 3.91 -7.55
C LEU A 4 3.56 4.03 -6.38
N LEU A 5 3.69 3.15 -5.38
CA LEU A 5 2.84 3.20 -4.19
C LEU A 5 3.04 4.49 -3.39
N ALA A 6 4.30 4.84 -3.10
CA ALA A 6 4.62 5.97 -2.23
C ALA A 6 4.32 7.33 -2.88
N PHE A 7 4.61 7.50 -4.17
CA PHE A 7 4.57 8.82 -4.81
C PHE A 7 3.37 9.03 -5.72
N ILE A 8 2.85 7.97 -6.35
CA ILE A 8 1.72 8.09 -7.27
C ILE A 8 0.43 7.78 -6.52
N PHE A 9 0.26 6.54 -6.05
CA PHE A 9 -0.99 6.13 -5.40
C PHE A 9 -1.23 6.82 -4.06
N SER A 10 -0.19 7.10 -3.27
CA SER A 10 -0.36 7.80 -2.00
C SER A 10 -0.78 9.26 -2.17
N ASN A 11 -0.44 9.91 -3.29
CA ASN A 11 -0.69 11.34 -3.49
C ASN A 11 -2.21 11.63 -3.44
N GLU A 12 -3.00 10.73 -4.03
CA GLU A 12 -4.47 10.80 -4.09
C GLU A 12 -5.17 10.23 -2.84
N LEU A 13 -4.46 9.49 -1.98
CA LEU A 13 -5.05 8.76 -0.84
C LEU A 13 -4.80 9.43 0.51
N LEU A 14 -3.63 10.06 0.68
CA LEU A 14 -3.17 10.61 1.96
C LEU A 14 -2.47 11.95 1.73
N GLY A 15 -2.73 12.91 2.61
CA GLY A 15 -1.97 14.17 2.69
C GLY A 15 -0.53 13.93 3.12
N THR A 16 0.32 13.55 2.16
CA THR A 16 1.76 13.42 2.32
C THR A 16 2.48 14.74 2.02
N PRO A 17 3.74 14.94 2.45
CA PRO A 17 4.52 16.13 2.10
C PRO A 17 4.67 16.39 0.59
N TRP A 18 4.47 15.35 -0.23
CA TRP A 18 4.49 15.37 -1.70
C TRP A 18 3.11 15.18 -2.32
N SER A 19 2.01 15.32 -1.56
CA SER A 19 0.64 15.28 -2.10
C SER A 19 0.26 16.64 -2.69
N ASP A 20 -0.33 16.65 -3.88
CA ASP A 20 -0.71 17.87 -4.60
C ASP A 20 -2.17 18.29 -4.32
N GLU A 21 -2.96 17.45 -3.64
CA GLU A 21 -4.41 17.64 -3.45
C GLU A 21 -4.78 18.65 -2.35
N GLY A 22 -3.82 19.36 -1.76
CA GLY A 22 -4.11 20.35 -0.70
C GLY A 22 -4.68 19.73 0.60
N LEU A 23 -4.52 18.42 0.77
CA LEU A 23 -4.89 17.68 1.98
C LEU A 23 -3.99 18.08 3.16
N GLN A 24 -4.56 18.15 4.37
CA GLN A 24 -3.75 18.34 5.58
C GLN A 24 -2.86 17.10 5.82
N PHE A 25 -1.74 17.29 6.52
CA PHE A 25 -0.82 16.20 6.80
C PHE A 25 -1.53 15.03 7.51
N LEU A 26 -1.40 13.81 6.96
CA LEU A 26 -2.07 12.57 7.40
C LEU A 26 -3.60 12.56 7.31
N GLN A 27 -4.18 13.52 6.60
CA GLN A 27 -5.60 13.51 6.25
C GLN A 27 -5.83 12.56 5.06
N VAL A 28 -6.87 11.73 5.16
CA VAL A 28 -7.27 10.83 4.08
C VAL A 28 -8.24 11.55 3.16
N ALA A 29 -8.15 11.29 1.87
CA ALA A 29 -9.04 11.89 0.89
C ALA A 29 -10.52 11.52 1.16
N PRO A 30 -11.46 12.48 1.19
CA PRO A 30 -12.86 12.22 1.51
C PRO A 30 -13.52 11.19 0.57
N TRP A 31 -13.20 11.25 -0.73
CA TRP A 31 -13.70 10.32 -1.74
C TRP A 31 -13.30 8.87 -1.42
N PHE A 32 -12.11 8.66 -0.84
CA PHE A 32 -11.65 7.33 -0.49
C PHE A 32 -12.39 6.77 0.72
N VAL A 33 -12.74 7.61 1.69
CA VAL A 33 -13.57 7.21 2.84
C VAL A 33 -14.97 6.77 2.37
N GLU A 34 -15.56 7.49 1.41
CA GLU A 34 -16.83 7.13 0.78
C GLU A 34 -16.75 5.78 0.06
N LYS A 35 -15.70 5.57 -0.74
CA LYS A 35 -15.46 4.26 -1.40
C LYS A 35 -15.33 3.12 -0.40
N VAL A 36 -14.67 3.33 0.74
CA VAL A 36 -14.53 2.31 1.78
C VAL A 36 -15.86 2.07 2.49
N SER A 37 -16.73 3.07 2.64
CA SER A 37 -18.08 2.84 3.16
C SER A 37 -18.96 2.00 2.24
N ASP A 38 -18.76 2.11 0.92
CA ASP A 38 -19.47 1.32 -0.09
C ASP A 38 -19.07 -0.16 -0.10
N PHE A 39 -17.93 -0.53 0.50
CA PHE A 39 -17.48 -1.92 0.57
C PHE A 39 -18.36 -2.82 1.47
N GLY A 40 -19.27 -2.23 2.26
CA GLY A 40 -20.15 -2.96 3.16
C GLY A 40 -19.47 -3.38 4.48
N MET A 41 -20.09 -4.30 5.25
CA MET A 41 -19.52 -4.74 6.53
C MET A 41 -18.27 -5.62 6.32
N PRO A 42 -17.20 -5.48 7.14
CA PRO A 42 -17.09 -4.63 8.33
C PRO A 42 -16.61 -3.19 8.06
N PHE A 43 -16.27 -2.86 6.81
CA PHE A 43 -15.68 -1.56 6.43
C PHE A 43 -16.63 -0.38 6.65
N SER A 44 -17.94 -0.60 6.50
CA SER A 44 -18.98 0.41 6.73
C SER A 44 -19.15 0.83 8.20
N LEU A 45 -18.67 0.04 9.16
CA LEU A 45 -18.78 0.37 10.60
C LEU A 45 -17.81 1.50 10.99
N MET A 46 -16.60 1.51 10.42
CA MET A 46 -15.56 2.49 10.72
C MET A 46 -14.76 2.86 9.46
N PRO A 47 -15.42 3.41 8.41
CA PRO A 47 -14.80 3.60 7.10
C PRO A 47 -13.57 4.51 7.16
N LYS A 48 -13.60 5.53 8.02
CA LYS A 48 -12.47 6.45 8.22
C LYS A 48 -11.22 5.74 8.75
N ALA A 49 -11.37 4.81 9.69
CA ALA A 49 -10.24 4.08 10.26
C ALA A 49 -9.63 3.10 9.24
N PHE A 50 -10.47 2.38 8.50
CA PHE A 50 -10.03 1.47 7.45
C PHE A 50 -9.37 2.23 6.29
N ALA A 51 -9.97 3.32 5.83
CA ALA A 51 -9.40 4.18 4.80
C ALA A 51 -8.04 4.75 5.24
N TRP A 52 -7.93 5.23 6.48
CA TRP A 52 -6.66 5.70 7.04
C TRP A 52 -5.59 4.61 7.09
N SER A 53 -5.95 3.41 7.54
CA SER A 53 -5.02 2.27 7.58
C SER A 53 -4.53 1.86 6.19
N ALA A 54 -5.41 1.86 5.19
CA ALA A 54 -5.09 1.49 3.81
C ALA A 54 -4.23 2.56 3.12
N ALA A 55 -4.53 3.84 3.37
CA ALA A 55 -3.78 4.97 2.86
C ALA A 55 -2.36 5.00 3.43
N ILE A 56 -2.21 4.82 4.74
CA ILE A 56 -0.88 4.72 5.37
C ILE A 56 -0.12 3.48 4.92
N THR A 57 -0.78 2.33 4.80
CA THR A 57 -0.12 1.12 4.29
C THR A 57 0.40 1.34 2.88
N THR A 58 -0.30 2.12 2.05
CA THR A 58 0.15 2.47 0.70
C THR A 58 1.34 3.44 0.73
N ALA A 59 1.26 4.50 1.53
CA ALA A 59 2.31 5.52 1.67
C ALA A 59 3.58 4.94 2.32
N LEU A 60 3.45 4.51 3.57
CA LEU A 60 4.55 3.99 4.40
C LEU A 60 5.06 2.66 3.85
N GLY A 61 4.17 1.78 3.39
CA GLY A 61 4.59 0.51 2.80
C GLY A 61 5.33 0.71 1.47
N GLY A 62 4.95 1.72 0.68
CA GLY A 62 5.73 2.14 -0.49
C GLY A 62 7.15 2.57 -0.11
N ILE A 63 7.30 3.40 0.92
CA ILE A 63 8.61 3.88 1.41
C ILE A 63 9.46 2.72 1.96
N LEU A 64 8.87 1.84 2.78
CA LEU A 64 9.56 0.67 3.33
C LEU A 64 10.04 -0.28 2.22
N LEU A 65 9.25 -0.43 1.16
CA LEU A 65 9.63 -1.19 -0.02
C LEU A 65 10.78 -0.53 -0.80
N ILE A 66 10.79 0.80 -0.93
CA ILE A 66 11.91 1.53 -1.57
C ILE A 66 13.19 1.34 -0.76
N LEU A 67 13.10 1.45 0.57
CA LEU A 67 14.23 1.25 1.47
C LEU A 67 14.65 -0.23 1.56
N GLY A 68 13.81 -1.17 1.13
CA GLY A 68 14.13 -2.59 1.24
C GLY A 68 14.22 -3.04 2.71
N MET A 69 13.37 -2.50 3.59
CA MET A 69 13.28 -2.91 4.99
C MET A 69 12.03 -3.77 5.19
N ASN A 70 12.14 -4.92 5.87
CA ASN A 70 11.00 -5.80 6.17
C ASN A 70 10.07 -6.04 4.96
N THR A 71 10.66 -6.29 3.79
CA THR A 71 9.93 -6.33 2.51
C THR A 71 8.87 -7.43 2.46
N ARG A 72 9.06 -8.56 3.15
CA ARG A 72 8.05 -9.62 3.27
C ARG A 72 6.81 -9.16 4.01
N ILE A 73 6.99 -8.56 5.18
CA ILE A 73 5.88 -8.08 6.04
C ILE A 73 5.15 -6.92 5.35
N THR A 74 5.92 -6.00 4.78
CA THR A 74 5.35 -4.85 4.05
C THR A 74 4.55 -5.29 2.83
N CYS A 75 5.08 -6.23 2.04
CA CYS A 75 4.34 -6.82 0.92
C CYS A 75 3.07 -7.53 1.37
N PHE A 76 3.09 -8.26 2.49
CA PHE A 76 1.91 -8.92 3.02
C PHE A 76 0.76 -7.92 3.25
N PHE A 77 1.01 -6.81 3.95
CA PHE A 77 -0.01 -5.79 4.20
C PHE A 77 -0.51 -5.12 2.90
N ILE A 78 0.39 -4.84 1.95
CA ILE A 78 0.02 -4.28 0.65
C ILE A 78 -0.87 -5.25 -0.13
N VAL A 79 -0.47 -6.53 -0.20
CA VAL A 79 -1.23 -7.59 -0.88
C VAL A 79 -2.62 -7.72 -0.25
N CYS A 80 -2.73 -7.77 1.08
CA CYS A 80 -4.02 -7.80 1.77
C CYS A 80 -4.89 -6.59 1.42
N THR A 81 -4.33 -5.38 1.43
CA THR A 81 -5.07 -4.15 1.11
C THR A 81 -5.58 -4.15 -0.34
N LYS A 82 -4.72 -4.53 -1.29
CA LYS A 82 -5.09 -4.57 -2.71
C LYS A 82 -6.04 -5.73 -3.02
N PHE A 83 -5.93 -6.85 -2.30
CA PHE A 83 -6.90 -7.95 -2.38
C PHE A 83 -8.31 -7.50 -1.98
N ILE A 84 -8.45 -6.77 -0.86
CA ILE A 84 -9.71 -6.16 -0.45
C ILE A 84 -10.24 -5.24 -1.56
N THR A 85 -9.38 -4.37 -2.11
CA THR A 85 -9.79 -3.49 -3.23
C THR A 85 -10.28 -4.28 -4.44
N ILE A 86 -9.64 -5.38 -4.81
CA ILE A 86 -10.06 -6.22 -5.95
C ILE A 86 -11.41 -6.89 -5.69
N LEU A 87 -11.66 -7.35 -4.46
CA LEU A 87 -12.92 -8.02 -4.11
C LEU A 87 -14.12 -7.07 -4.03
N PHE A 88 -13.95 -5.91 -3.41
CA PHE A 88 -15.05 -5.00 -3.08
C PHE A 88 -15.24 -3.85 -4.07
N ARG A 89 -14.33 -3.67 -5.03
CA ARG A 89 -14.53 -2.71 -6.11
C ARG A 89 -15.71 -3.13 -7.00
N ALA A 90 -16.45 -2.15 -7.50
CA ALA A 90 -17.47 -2.37 -8.52
C ALA A 90 -16.83 -2.87 -9.82
N TRP A 91 -17.31 -4.01 -10.32
CA TRP A 91 -16.87 -4.61 -11.58
C TRP A 91 -17.68 -4.01 -12.73
N ASP A 92 -17.18 -2.93 -13.31
CA ASP A 92 -17.76 -2.21 -14.44
C ASP A 92 -17.23 -2.68 -15.81
N GLY A 93 -16.31 -3.67 -15.81
CA GLY A 93 -15.61 -4.13 -17.01
C GLY A 93 -14.52 -3.18 -17.49
N SER A 94 -14.18 -2.14 -16.72
CA SER A 94 -13.08 -1.22 -17.03
C SER A 94 -11.70 -1.86 -16.76
N TRP A 95 -10.71 -1.41 -17.54
CA TRP A 95 -9.31 -1.83 -17.39
C TRP A 95 -8.56 -1.07 -16.29
N ASP A 96 -9.23 -0.16 -15.59
CA ASP A 96 -8.68 0.60 -14.45
C ASP A 96 -8.31 -0.28 -13.24
N ILE A 97 -8.60 -1.57 -13.29
CA ILE A 97 -8.16 -2.58 -12.31
C ILE A 97 -6.70 -3.03 -12.56
N LEU A 98 -6.18 -2.88 -13.78
CA LEU A 98 -4.85 -3.36 -14.17
C LEU A 98 -3.73 -2.88 -13.23
N PRO A 99 -3.67 -1.60 -12.80
CA PRO A 99 -2.60 -1.16 -11.92
C PRO A 99 -2.69 -1.84 -10.54
N VAL A 100 -3.90 -1.94 -9.99
CA VAL A 100 -4.17 -2.59 -8.69
C VAL A 100 -3.81 -4.07 -8.74
N PHE A 101 -4.19 -4.76 -9.83
CA PHE A 101 -3.89 -6.17 -10.02
C PHE A 101 -2.40 -6.43 -10.25
N SER A 102 -1.73 -5.59 -11.04
CA SER A 102 -0.27 -5.70 -11.26
C SER A 102 0.50 -5.54 -9.95
N ILE A 103 0.10 -4.55 -9.14
CA ILE A 103 0.63 -4.32 -7.79
C ILE A 103 0.40 -5.56 -6.90
N PHE A 104 -0.80 -6.13 -6.92
CA PHE A 104 -1.10 -7.35 -6.18
C PHE A 104 -0.17 -8.52 -6.59
N CYS A 105 0.00 -8.77 -7.89
CA CYS A 105 0.88 -9.82 -8.41
C CYS A 105 2.35 -9.58 -8.05
N PHE A 106 2.86 -8.36 -8.20
CA PHE A 106 4.22 -8.02 -7.80
C PHE A 106 4.41 -8.16 -6.29
N GLY A 107 3.40 -7.77 -5.49
CA GLY A 107 3.40 -7.95 -4.04
C GLY A 107 3.53 -9.42 -3.65
N LEU A 108 2.77 -10.33 -4.29
CA LEU A 108 2.88 -11.77 -4.06
C LEU A 108 4.27 -12.32 -4.43
N PHE A 109 4.84 -11.85 -5.55
CA PHE A 109 6.17 -12.24 -5.97
C PHE A 109 7.24 -11.82 -4.95
N PHE A 110 7.22 -10.56 -4.51
CA PHE A 110 8.15 -10.05 -3.48
C PHE A 110 7.90 -10.66 -2.09
N MET A 111 6.67 -11.10 -1.79
CA MET A 111 6.36 -11.82 -0.56
C MET A 111 6.99 -13.23 -0.56
N GLY A 112 6.91 -13.94 -1.69
CA GLY A 112 7.47 -15.29 -1.83
C GLY A 112 9.00 -15.32 -1.94
N PHE A 113 9.57 -14.49 -2.81
CA PHE A 113 11.02 -14.47 -3.07
C PHE A 113 11.80 -13.55 -2.12
N GLY A 114 11.12 -12.59 -1.45
CA GLY A 114 11.77 -11.54 -0.68
C GLY A 114 12.48 -10.50 -1.57
N ALA A 115 13.08 -9.48 -0.95
CA ALA A 115 13.79 -8.41 -1.66
C ALA A 115 15.22 -8.75 -2.13
N GLY A 116 15.66 -10.00 -1.97
CA GLY A 116 16.96 -10.48 -2.43
C GLY A 116 18.16 -9.79 -1.75
N LYS A 117 19.35 -10.00 -2.32
CA LYS A 117 20.68 -9.58 -1.80
C LYS A 117 20.92 -8.07 -1.69
N TYR A 118 20.00 -7.24 -2.20
CA TYR A 118 20.13 -5.77 -2.20
C TYR A 118 19.20 -5.08 -1.20
N SER A 119 18.41 -5.83 -0.42
CA SER A 119 17.59 -5.29 0.67
C SER A 119 18.49 -4.71 1.77
N LEU A 120 18.16 -3.54 2.33
CA LEU A 120 18.84 -3.04 3.53
C LEU A 120 18.78 -4.04 4.69
N ASP A 121 17.70 -4.83 4.75
CA ASP A 121 17.54 -5.97 5.65
C ASP A 121 18.72 -6.96 5.58
N TYR A 122 19.18 -7.29 4.37
CA TYR A 122 20.33 -8.18 4.15
C TYR A 122 21.64 -7.56 4.65
N TYR A 123 21.83 -6.26 4.42
CA TYR A 123 23.01 -5.54 4.90
C TYR A 123 23.04 -5.42 6.43
N ILE A 124 21.89 -5.20 7.07
CA ILE A 124 21.80 -5.10 8.53
C ILE A 124 22.05 -6.47 9.17
N VAL A 125 21.42 -7.53 8.67
CA VAL A 125 21.62 -8.91 9.17
C VAL A 125 23.07 -9.37 9.01
N ASN A 126 23.69 -9.11 7.86
CA ASN A 126 25.08 -9.49 7.60
C ASN A 126 26.07 -8.69 8.46
N ARG A 127 25.72 -7.45 8.86
CA ARG A 127 26.57 -6.63 9.75
C ARG A 127 26.49 -7.05 11.22
N PHE A 128 25.35 -7.58 11.67
CA PHE A 128 25.18 -8.03 13.06
C PHE A 128 25.60 -9.49 13.32
N HIS A 129 25.71 -10.34 12.31
CA HIS A 129 26.20 -11.73 12.45
C HIS A 129 27.73 -11.89 12.39
N LEU A 130 28.49 -10.81 12.13
CA LEU A 130 29.95 -10.82 12.05
C LEU A 130 30.62 -10.00 13.18
N GLY A 131 29.91 -9.74 14.27
CA GLY A 131 30.41 -9.11 15.49
C GLY A 131 30.56 -10.10 16.63
#